data_AF-A0A959RJS7-F1
#
_entry.id   AF-A0A959RJS7-F1
#
_cell.length_a   1.000
_cell.length_b   1.000
_cell.length_c   1.000
_cell.angle_alpha   90.00
_cell.angle_beta   90.00
_cell.angle_gamma   90.00
#
_symmetry.space_group_name_H-M   'P 1'
#
loop_
_entity.id
_entity.type
_entity.pdbx_description
1 polymer ?
#
loop_
_entity_poly.entity_id
_entity_poly.type
_entity_poly.pdbx_seq_one_letter_code
_entity_poly.pdbx_strand_id
1 'polypeptide(L)'
;MKYNPVQNFINGQFVNAKSKNTLAVISPVDGHSLSTVPLSNADDLNDAVQAAQKAFPAWSSLPIKERVQVFFRFKTLLERDLQELAALCTEENGKTMAESIAEIEKCIELTEFATSLPQLISGEILEVSKGVECRTEHAPLGVVA
;
A
#
# COMPACT_ATOMS: atom_id res chain seq x y z
N MET A 1 -23.85 11.23 -7.27
CA MET A 1 -22.49 10.71 -7.08
C MET A 1 -22.10 9.96 -8.33
N LYS A 2 -20.90 10.23 -8.86
CA LYS A 2 -20.37 9.60 -10.07
C LYS A 2 -19.92 8.16 -9.82
N TYR A 3 -19.38 7.88 -8.64
CA TYR A 3 -18.87 6.57 -8.22
C TYR A 3 -19.64 6.02 -7.03
N ASN A 4 -19.51 4.70 -6.80
CA ASN A 4 -20.08 4.04 -5.62
C ASN A 4 -19.40 4.53 -4.33
N PRO A 5 -20.11 4.50 -3.18
CA PRO A 5 -19.50 4.77 -1.88
C PRO A 5 -18.26 3.90 -1.63
N VAL A 6 -17.19 4.53 -1.15
CA VAL A 6 -15.95 3.84 -0.81
C VAL A 6 -16.18 2.94 0.40
N GLN A 7 -15.51 1.79 0.42
CA GLN A 7 -15.52 0.85 1.53
C GLN A 7 -14.12 0.72 2.12
N ASN A 8 -14.02 0.33 3.39
CA ASN A 8 -12.73 -0.06 3.95
C ASN A 8 -12.24 -1.33 3.26
N PHE A 9 -10.93 -1.48 3.09
CA PHE A 9 -10.35 -2.73 2.59
C PHE A 9 -9.57 -3.42 3.72
N ILE A 10 -10.18 -4.43 4.33
CA ILE A 10 -9.63 -5.13 5.51
C ILE A 10 -9.60 -6.63 5.22
N ASN A 11 -8.49 -7.30 5.55
CA ASN A 11 -8.32 -8.73 5.37
C ASN A 11 -8.60 -9.23 3.93
N GLY A 12 -8.18 -8.44 2.94
CA GLY A 12 -8.33 -8.78 1.52
C GLY A 12 -9.75 -8.63 0.98
N GLN A 13 -10.65 -7.94 1.68
CA GLN A 13 -12.05 -7.76 1.28
C GLN A 13 -12.50 -6.32 1.48
N PHE A 14 -13.44 -5.86 0.65
CA PHE A 14 -14.16 -4.61 0.88
C PHE A 14 -15.22 -4.83 1.97
N VAL A 15 -15.18 -4.00 3.02
CA VAL A 15 -16.08 -4.08 4.18
C VAL A 15 -16.69 -2.72 4.47
N ASN A 16 -17.96 -2.73 4.87
CA ASN A 16 -18.60 -1.51 5.35
C ASN A 16 -17.97 -1.10 6.68
N ALA A 17 -17.71 0.19 6.84
CA ALA A 17 -17.27 0.74 8.12
C ALA A 17 -18.36 0.55 9.19
N LYS A 18 -17.94 0.28 10.41
CA LYS A 18 -18.78 0.29 11.62
C LYS A 18 -19.20 1.71 11.97
N SER A 19 -18.34 2.70 11.66
CA SER A 19 -18.70 4.11 11.72
C SER A 19 -19.86 4.42 10.76
N LYS A 20 -20.82 5.23 11.25
CA LYS A 20 -21.92 5.75 10.42
C LYS A 20 -21.57 7.10 9.77
N ASN A 21 -20.44 7.68 10.14
CA ASN A 21 -20.03 8.98 9.62
C ASN A 21 -19.34 8.79 8.27
N THR A 22 -19.69 9.63 7.31
CA THR A 22 -19.10 9.64 5.97
C THR A 22 -18.74 11.07 5.60
N LEU A 23 -17.70 11.23 4.79
CA LEU A 23 -17.31 12.49 4.18
C LEU A 23 -17.63 12.44 2.68
N ALA A 24 -18.21 13.50 2.14
CA ALA A 24 -18.40 13.62 0.70
C ALA A 24 -17.05 13.86 0.01
N VAL A 25 -16.76 13.09 -1.03
CA VAL A 25 -15.64 13.35 -1.94
C VAL A 25 -16.17 14.28 -3.03
N ILE A 26 -15.61 15.49 -3.09
CA ILE A 26 -16.07 16.56 -3.97
C ILE A 26 -14.93 16.90 -4.92
N SER A 27 -15.22 16.94 -6.21
CA SER A 27 -14.27 17.38 -7.23
C SER A 27 -13.94 18.86 -7.01
N PRO A 28 -12.67 19.23 -6.84
CA PRO A 28 -12.27 20.64 -6.74
C PRO A 28 -12.33 21.36 -8.09
N VAL A 29 -12.49 20.63 -9.21
CA VAL A 29 -12.53 21.20 -10.56
C VAL A 29 -13.85 21.90 -10.84
N ASP A 30 -14.95 21.32 -10.37
CA ASP A 30 -16.32 21.74 -10.73
C ASP A 30 -17.32 21.68 -9.56
N GLY A 31 -16.90 21.19 -8.38
CA GLY A 31 -17.73 21.10 -7.18
C GLY A 31 -18.70 19.92 -7.17
N HIS A 32 -18.67 19.02 -8.16
CA HIS A 32 -19.56 17.86 -8.17
C HIS A 32 -19.18 16.83 -7.10
N SER A 33 -20.19 16.23 -6.47
CA SER A 33 -19.99 15.11 -5.54
C SER A 33 -19.67 13.82 -6.31
N LEU A 34 -18.44 13.34 -6.14
CA LEU A 34 -17.89 12.16 -6.79
C LEU A 34 -18.34 10.88 -6.09
N SER A 35 -18.12 10.79 -4.77
CA SER A 35 -18.42 9.63 -3.93
C SER A 35 -18.57 10.07 -2.46
N THR A 36 -18.67 9.10 -1.56
CA THR A 36 -18.54 9.26 -0.10
C THR A 36 -17.50 8.30 0.44
N VAL A 37 -16.65 8.77 1.35
CA VAL A 37 -15.67 7.95 2.07
C VAL A 37 -16.09 7.77 3.54
N PRO A 38 -16.02 6.57 4.11
CA PRO A 38 -16.33 6.37 5.52
C PRO A 38 -15.27 7.02 6.41
N LEU A 39 -15.71 7.69 7.48
CA LEU A 39 -14.85 8.18 8.54
C LEU A 39 -14.70 7.07 9.59
N SER A 40 -13.81 6.13 9.31
CA SER A 40 -13.53 4.94 10.14
C SER A 40 -13.21 5.29 11.58
N ASN A 41 -13.76 4.51 12.52
CA ASN A 41 -13.59 4.73 13.95
C ASN A 41 -12.55 3.77 14.57
N ALA A 42 -12.41 3.80 15.90
CA ALA A 42 -11.47 2.94 16.61
C ALA A 42 -11.77 1.43 16.44
N ASP A 43 -13.04 1.04 16.28
CA ASP A 43 -13.42 -0.36 16.06
C ASP A 43 -13.01 -0.85 14.67
N ASP A 44 -13.18 0.01 13.65
CA ASP A 44 -12.72 -0.26 12.29
C ASP A 44 -11.19 -0.44 12.25
N LEU A 45 -10.47 0.46 12.94
CA LEU A 45 -9.00 0.39 13.07
C LEU A 45 -8.58 -0.89 13.78
N ASN A 46 -9.24 -1.25 14.88
CA ASN A 46 -8.92 -2.46 15.63
C ASN A 46 -9.12 -3.73 14.78
N ASP A 47 -10.15 -3.80 13.95
CA ASP A 47 -10.32 -4.93 13.02
C ASP A 47 -9.17 -5.01 12.00
N ALA A 48 -8.73 -3.87 11.46
CA ALA A 48 -7.61 -3.81 10.52
C ALA A 48 -6.29 -4.26 11.17
N VAL A 49 -6.00 -3.78 12.39
CA VAL A 49 -4.79 -4.15 13.15
C VAL A 49 -4.82 -5.64 13.50
N GLN A 50 -5.96 -6.17 13.97
CA GLN A 50 -6.08 -7.59 14.29
C GLN A 50 -5.91 -8.48 13.06
N ALA A 51 -6.47 -8.07 11.91
CA ALA A 51 -6.27 -8.80 10.65
C ALA A 51 -4.78 -8.80 10.24
N ALA A 52 -4.10 -7.65 10.32
CA ALA A 52 -2.69 -7.53 10.01
C ALA A 52 -1.81 -8.37 10.96
N GLN A 53 -2.09 -8.35 12.27
CA GLN A 53 -1.38 -9.19 13.25
C GLN A 53 -1.54 -10.68 12.96
N LYS A 54 -2.74 -11.13 12.57
CA LYS A 54 -2.99 -12.53 12.20
C LYS A 54 -2.28 -12.94 10.91
N ALA A 55 -2.17 -12.03 9.94
CA ALA A 55 -1.49 -12.28 8.67
C ALA A 55 0.05 -12.28 8.81
N PHE A 56 0.58 -11.51 9.77
CA PHE A 56 2.01 -11.23 9.88
C PHE A 56 2.89 -12.50 9.96
N PRO A 57 2.62 -13.52 10.80
CA PRO A 57 3.50 -14.69 10.90
C PRO A 57 3.71 -15.42 9.57
N ALA A 58 2.61 -15.65 8.84
CA ALA A 58 2.67 -16.31 7.54
C ALA A 58 3.38 -15.42 6.51
N TRP A 59 3.05 -14.13 6.47
CA TRP A 59 3.66 -13.19 5.53
C TRP A 59 5.16 -12.97 5.78
N SER A 60 5.58 -12.81 7.03
CA SER A 60 6.99 -12.59 7.41
C SER A 60 7.86 -13.81 7.13
N SER A 61 7.29 -15.03 7.18
CA SER A 61 8.00 -16.27 6.86
C SER A 61 8.24 -16.47 5.36
N LEU A 62 7.58 -15.70 4.48
CA LEU A 62 7.77 -15.84 3.05
C LEU A 62 9.20 -15.46 2.65
N PRO A 63 9.86 -16.28 1.80
CA PRO A 63 11.12 -15.91 1.18
C PRO A 63 11.02 -14.54 0.51
N ILE A 64 12.09 -13.76 0.61
CA ILE A 64 12.13 -12.40 0.08
C ILE A 64 11.79 -12.36 -1.42
N LYS A 65 12.24 -13.36 -2.19
CA LYS A 65 11.92 -13.50 -3.60
C LYS A 65 10.41 -13.57 -3.87
N GLU A 66 9.66 -14.26 -3.01
CA GLU A 66 8.19 -14.40 -3.14
C GLU A 66 7.48 -13.09 -2.79
N ARG A 67 7.92 -12.40 -1.73
CA ARG A 67 7.41 -11.07 -1.38
C ARG A 67 7.61 -10.07 -2.53
N VAL A 68 8.75 -10.14 -3.20
CA VAL A 68 9.07 -9.30 -4.37
C VAL A 68 8.14 -9.55 -5.57
N GLN A 69 7.62 -10.77 -5.75
CA GLN A 69 6.67 -11.04 -6.84
C GLN A 69 5.37 -10.23 -6.72
N VAL A 70 4.97 -9.86 -5.50
CA VAL A 70 3.82 -8.98 -5.28
C VAL A 70 4.07 -7.59 -5.85
N PHE A 71 5.27 -7.03 -5.64
CA PHE A 71 5.64 -5.73 -6.20
C PHE A 71 5.76 -5.76 -7.73
N PHE A 72 6.29 -6.85 -8.32
CA PHE A 72 6.26 -7.01 -9.78
C PHE A 72 4.84 -6.99 -10.33
N ARG A 73 3.92 -7.73 -9.69
CA ARG A 73 2.51 -7.76 -10.13
C ARG A 73 1.82 -6.42 -9.93
N PHE A 74 2.11 -5.73 -8.83
CA PHE A 74 1.58 -4.39 -8.56
C PHE A 74 2.07 -3.37 -9.59
N LYS A 75 3.36 -3.39 -9.92
CA LYS A 75 3.94 -2.56 -10.98
C LYS A 75 3.20 -2.75 -12.32
N THR A 76 2.99 -3.99 -12.74
CA THR A 76 2.27 -4.29 -13.98
C THR A 76 0.83 -3.74 -13.97
N LEU A 77 0.15 -3.76 -12.82
CA LEU A 77 -1.18 -3.17 -12.68
C LEU A 77 -1.13 -1.63 -12.79
N LEU A 78 -0.16 -0.99 -12.14
CA LEU A 78 0.04 0.46 -12.24
C LEU A 78 0.32 0.90 -13.68
N GLU A 79 1.18 0.20 -14.41
CA GLU A 79 1.47 0.49 -15.82
C GLU A 79 0.24 0.30 -16.71
N ARG A 80 -0.52 -0.78 -16.48
CA ARG A 80 -1.75 -1.07 -17.24
C ARG A 80 -2.82 0.00 -17.03
N ASP A 81 -3.01 0.43 -15.79
CA ASP A 81 -4.13 1.30 -15.38
C ASP A 81 -3.71 2.78 -15.25
N LEU A 82 -2.51 3.15 -15.71
CA LEU A 82 -1.90 4.46 -15.53
C LEU A 82 -2.85 5.62 -15.89
N GLN A 83 -3.52 5.53 -17.03
CA GLN A 83 -4.43 6.59 -17.50
C GLN A 83 -5.69 6.70 -16.63
N GLU A 84 -6.24 5.58 -16.17
CA GLU A 84 -7.42 5.57 -15.30
C GLU A 84 -7.08 6.14 -13.92
N LEU A 85 -5.95 5.72 -13.34
CA LEU A 85 -5.46 6.24 -12.06
C LEU A 85 -5.18 7.75 -12.13
N ALA A 86 -4.53 8.22 -13.20
CA ALA A 86 -4.25 9.64 -13.39
C ALA A 86 -5.53 10.47 -13.57
N ALA A 87 -6.56 9.93 -14.23
CA ALA A 87 -7.85 10.58 -14.36
C ALA A 87 -8.56 10.71 -12.99
N LEU A 88 -8.51 9.67 -12.16
CA LEU A 88 -9.03 9.72 -10.79
C LEU A 88 -8.29 10.75 -9.94
N CYS A 89 -6.95 10.76 -9.97
CA CYS A 89 -6.14 11.76 -9.25
C CYS A 89 -6.50 13.19 -9.68
N THR A 90 -6.68 13.43 -10.98
CA THR A 90 -7.10 14.71 -11.54
C THR A 90 -8.47 15.13 -11.01
N GLU A 91 -9.44 14.21 -11.03
CA GLU A 91 -10.81 14.49 -10.62
C GLU A 91 -10.93 14.72 -9.10
N GLU A 92 -10.19 13.96 -8.29
CA GLU A 92 -10.26 14.05 -6.82
C GLU A 92 -9.41 15.17 -6.25
N ASN A 93 -8.31 15.56 -6.90
CA ASN A 93 -7.33 16.53 -6.37
C ASN A 93 -7.21 17.81 -7.18
N GLY A 94 -7.77 17.86 -8.39
CA GLY A 94 -7.71 19.04 -9.27
C GLY A 94 -6.36 19.29 -9.93
N LYS A 95 -5.45 18.31 -9.89
CA LYS A 95 -4.16 18.34 -10.62
C LYS A 95 -4.40 18.35 -12.11
N THR A 96 -3.48 18.90 -12.89
CA THR A 96 -3.53 18.71 -14.34
C THR A 96 -3.28 17.24 -14.68
N MET A 97 -3.81 16.76 -15.82
CA MET A 97 -3.62 15.37 -16.24
C MET A 97 -2.12 15.00 -16.37
N ALA A 98 -1.29 15.95 -16.81
CA ALA A 98 0.15 15.73 -16.92
C ALA A 98 0.82 15.54 -15.55
N GLU A 99 0.45 16.33 -14.54
CA GLU A 99 0.94 16.17 -13.16
C GLU A 99 0.47 14.85 -12.55
N SER A 100 -0.80 14.47 -12.78
CA SER A 100 -1.34 13.20 -12.29
C SER A 100 -0.65 11.99 -12.94
N ILE A 101 -0.34 12.04 -14.24
CA ILE A 101 0.45 11.00 -14.91
C ILE A 101 1.84 10.89 -14.28
N ALA A 102 2.54 12.02 -14.11
CA ALA A 102 3.88 12.03 -13.52
C ALA A 102 3.90 11.48 -12.08
N GLU A 103 2.83 11.70 -11.31
CA GLU A 103 2.66 11.13 -9.98
C GLU A 103 2.53 9.59 -10.01
N ILE A 104 1.71 9.04 -10.91
CA ILE A 104 1.58 7.58 -11.05
C ILE A 104 2.88 6.96 -11.56
N GLU A 105 3.58 7.61 -12.49
CA GLU A 105 4.92 7.20 -12.92
C GLU A 105 5.90 7.17 -11.74
N LYS A 106 5.83 8.15 -10.82
CA LYS A 106 6.65 8.14 -9.61
C LYS A 106 6.30 6.98 -8.67
N CYS A 107 5.03 6.62 -8.55
CA CYS A 107 4.61 5.42 -7.81
C CYS A 107 5.17 4.13 -8.45
N ILE A 108 5.20 4.06 -9.78
CA ILE A 108 5.81 2.94 -10.53
C ILE A 108 7.31 2.84 -10.20
N GLU A 109 8.05 3.96 -10.26
CA GLU A 109 9.49 4.01 -9.95
C GLU A 109 9.80 3.54 -8.52
N LEU A 110 9.02 3.97 -7.53
CA LEU A 110 9.19 3.52 -6.15
C LEU A 110 8.87 2.03 -5.98
N THR A 111 7.86 1.54 -6.71
CA THR A 111 7.50 0.11 -6.73
C THR A 111 8.61 -0.72 -7.36
N GLU A 112 9.23 -0.23 -8.44
CA GLU A 112 10.40 -0.85 -9.06
C GLU A 112 11.57 -0.94 -8.09
N PHE A 113 11.87 0.15 -7.38
CA PHE A 113 12.93 0.13 -6.36
C PHE A 113 12.64 -0.92 -5.28
N ALA A 114 11.39 -1.06 -4.84
CA ALA A 114 11.02 -2.09 -3.87
C ALA A 114 11.28 -3.53 -4.38
N THR A 115 11.28 -3.78 -5.70
CA THR A 115 11.66 -5.09 -6.25
C THR A 115 13.14 -5.43 -6.04
N SER A 116 13.99 -4.44 -5.79
CA SER A 116 15.43 -4.62 -5.51
C SER A 116 15.72 -5.07 -4.07
N LEU A 117 14.69 -5.21 -3.22
CA LEU A 117 14.81 -5.62 -1.82
C LEU A 117 15.78 -6.78 -1.54
N PRO A 118 15.89 -7.86 -2.36
CA PRO A 118 16.82 -8.95 -2.10
C PRO A 118 18.29 -8.50 -2.02
N GLN A 119 18.65 -7.40 -2.68
CA GLN A 119 20.01 -6.85 -2.66
C GLN A 119 20.25 -5.92 -1.46
N LEU A 120 19.18 -5.34 -0.92
CA LEU A 120 19.26 -4.30 0.12
C LEU A 120 19.37 -4.85 1.55
N ILE A 121 18.91 -6.08 1.79
CA ILE A 121 18.75 -6.64 3.14
C ILE A 121 19.75 -7.75 3.47
N SER A 122 20.79 -7.90 2.65
CA SER A 122 21.84 -8.89 2.88
C SER A 122 22.39 -8.74 4.30
N GLY A 123 22.44 -9.86 5.02
CA GLY A 123 23.09 -9.93 6.32
C GLY A 123 24.61 -10.07 6.17
N GLU A 124 25.32 -9.86 7.26
CA GLU A 124 26.77 -10.04 7.32
C GLU A 124 27.10 -11.09 8.38
N ILE A 125 28.15 -11.88 8.13
CA ILE A 125 28.70 -12.85 9.08
C ILE A 125 30.20 -12.59 9.14
N LEU A 126 30.72 -12.37 10.34
CA LEU A 126 32.14 -12.15 10.59
C LEU A 126 32.64 -13.08 11.70
N GLU A 127 33.64 -13.91 11.39
CA GLU A 127 34.36 -14.66 12.42
C GLU A 127 35.34 -13.70 13.13
N VAL A 128 35.05 -13.39 14.39
CA VAL A 128 35.86 -12.43 15.19
C VAL A 128 36.95 -13.14 16.00
N SER A 129 36.80 -14.45 16.23
CA SER A 129 37.83 -15.31 16.79
C SER A 129 37.50 -16.77 16.47
N LYS A 130 38.45 -17.69 16.67
CA LYS A 130 38.29 -19.11 16.32
C LYS A 130 37.02 -19.70 16.94
N GLY A 131 36.03 -19.99 16.11
CA GLY A 131 34.74 -20.55 16.52
C GLY A 131 33.75 -19.54 17.12
N VAL A 132 33.98 -18.23 16.95
CA VAL A 132 33.06 -17.15 17.38
C VAL A 132 32.73 -16.26 16.21
N GLU A 133 31.44 -16.18 15.88
CA GLU A 133 30.91 -15.36 14.80
C GLU A 133 29.98 -14.26 15.33
N CYS A 134 30.06 -13.08 14.71
CA CYS A 134 29.08 -12.01 14.83
C CYS A 134 28.23 -11.98 13.56
N ARG A 135 26.91 -11.75 13.71
CA ARG A 135 25.96 -11.72 12.61
C ARG A 135 25.06 -10.50 12.66
N THR A 136 24.76 -9.96 11.49
CA THR A 136 23.75 -8.92 11.30
C THR A 136 22.63 -9.47 10.44
N GLU A 137 21.39 -9.35 10.90
CA GLU A 137 20.20 -9.82 10.19
C GLU A 137 19.13 -8.73 10.16
N HIS A 138 18.34 -8.71 9.08
CA HIS A 138 17.21 -7.78 8.92
C HIS A 138 15.90 -8.56 9.03
N ALA A 139 15.11 -8.24 10.06
CA ALA A 139 13.81 -8.87 10.31
C ALA A 139 12.66 -7.85 10.10
N PRO A 140 11.49 -8.31 9.61
CA PRO A 140 10.29 -7.47 9.57
C PRO A 140 9.88 -7.04 10.99
N LEU A 141 9.55 -5.76 11.18
CA LEU A 141 9.19 -5.22 12.49
C LEU A 141 7.85 -5.75 13.04
N GLY A 142 6.85 -5.90 12.17
CA GLY A 142 5.48 -6.21 12.57
C GLY A 142 4.45 -5.40 11.79
N VAL A 143 3.33 -5.10 12.45
CA VAL A 143 2.30 -4.20 11.92
C VAL A 143 2.82 -2.75 11.97
N VAL A 144 2.70 -2.04 10.85
CA VAL A 144 3.08 -0.63 10.69
C VAL A 144 1.86 0.21 10.33
N ALA A 145 1.84 1.49 10.70
CA ALA A 145 0.76 2.44 10.47
C ALA A 145 1.31 3.79 10.01
#